data_AF-A0A4U3B7W5-F1
#
_entry.id   AF-A0A4U3B7W5-F1
#
_cell.length_a   1.000
_cell.length_b   1.000
_cell.length_c   1.000
_cell.angle_alpha   90.00
_cell.angle_beta   90.00
_cell.angle_gamma   90.00
#
_symmetry.space_group_name_H-M   'P 1'
#
loop_
_entity.id
_entity.type
_entity.pdbx_description
1 polymer ?
#
loop_
_entity_poly.entity_id
_entity_poly.type
_entity_poly.pdbx_seq_one_letter_code
_entity_poly.pdbx_strand_id
1 'polypeptide(L)'
;MYSTYFHRMDGAVKLLLFIFCMTLTFLFFDFRILLFIFMIGCIGLFIARIPFRKICIVFTVIFTFSLLNSVMILFITPTHGSELTESYTSFLHIGYATITYETLFYAATLSLKYFTLLPFTLIFIYTTDPSKFVSSLSKFRIHYKITYAINIALRYIPDIQSEYKVIKH
;
A
#
# COMPACT_ATOMS: atom_id res chain seq x y z
N MET A 1 17.32 17.82 -11.45
CA MET A 1 17.95 16.51 -11.17
C MET A 1 18.25 16.46 -9.68
N TYR A 2 17.28 16.03 -8.85
CA TYR A 2 17.41 16.13 -7.39
C TYR A 2 17.95 14.82 -6.81
N SER A 3 19.20 14.88 -6.31
CA SER A 3 19.92 13.78 -5.67
C SER A 3 19.44 13.60 -4.22
N THR A 4 18.35 12.86 -4.04
CA THR A 4 17.92 12.39 -2.71
C THR A 4 18.64 11.07 -2.37
N TYR A 5 18.94 10.81 -1.09
CA TYR A 5 19.54 9.55 -0.62
C TYR A 5 18.78 8.30 -1.10
N PHE A 6 17.45 8.36 -1.16
CA PHE A 6 16.64 7.31 -1.77
C PHE A 6 16.96 7.10 -3.25
N HIS A 7 17.33 8.11 -4.03
CA HIS A 7 17.66 7.94 -5.45
C HIS A 7 18.99 7.20 -5.67
N ARG A 8 19.88 7.21 -4.67
CA ARG A 8 21.18 6.51 -4.71
C ARG A 8 21.13 5.08 -4.17
N MET A 9 20.09 4.71 -3.42
CA MET A 9 19.90 3.34 -2.95
C MET A 9 19.55 2.41 -4.10
N ASP A 10 20.23 1.26 -4.13
CA ASP A 10 20.02 0.19 -5.09
C ASP A 10 18.54 -0.27 -5.06
N GLY A 11 17.92 -0.44 -6.24
CA GLY A 11 16.50 -0.78 -6.35
C GLY A 11 16.12 -2.06 -5.59
N ALA A 12 17.07 -2.99 -5.47
CA ALA A 12 16.96 -4.22 -4.68
C ALA A 12 16.69 -3.97 -3.19
N VAL A 13 17.38 -2.99 -2.58
CA VAL A 13 17.24 -2.71 -1.15
C VAL A 13 15.88 -2.09 -0.86
N LYS A 14 15.40 -1.22 -1.76
CA LYS A 14 14.05 -0.63 -1.65
C LYS A 14 12.96 -1.67 -1.81
N LEU A 15 13.14 -2.61 -2.74
CA LEU A 15 12.25 -3.74 -2.93
C LEU A 15 12.18 -4.58 -1.66
N LEU A 16 13.34 -4.93 -1.08
CA LEU A 16 13.39 -5.71 0.14
C LEU A 16 12.73 -4.96 1.31
N LEU A 17 13.01 -3.66 1.46
CA LEU A 17 12.35 -2.81 2.46
C LEU A 17 10.84 -2.74 2.24
N PHE A 18 10.39 -2.60 0.99
CA PHE A 18 8.98 -2.60 0.64
C PHE A 18 8.30 -3.93 1.01
N ILE A 19 8.89 -5.06 0.61
CA ILE A 19 8.37 -6.40 0.95
C ILE A 19 8.38 -6.59 2.47
N PHE A 20 9.45 -6.20 3.16
CA PHE A 20 9.55 -6.32 4.61
C PHE A 20 8.48 -5.49 5.34
N CYS A 21 8.25 -4.24 4.93
CA CYS A 21 7.19 -3.42 5.51
C CYS A 21 5.80 -3.98 5.20
N MET A 22 5.60 -4.55 4.00
CA MET A 22 4.37 -5.24 3.63
C MET A 22 4.13 -6.47 4.52
N THR A 23 5.13 -7.34 4.67
CA THR A 23 4.99 -8.54 5.50
C THR A 23 4.74 -8.19 6.97
N LEU A 24 5.42 -7.19 7.52
CA LEU A 24 5.14 -6.67 8.86
C LEU A 24 3.68 -6.21 8.99
N THR A 25 3.18 -5.44 8.01
CA THR A 25 1.80 -4.95 8.05
C THR A 25 0.76 -6.07 7.96
N PHE A 26 1.07 -7.15 7.25
CA PHE A 26 0.20 -8.32 7.20
C PHE A 26 0.24 -9.13 8.50
N LEU A 27 1.43 -9.35 9.06
CA LEU A 27 1.62 -10.18 10.25
C LEU A 27 1.02 -9.53 11.51
N PHE A 28 1.21 -8.21 11.68
CA PHE A 28 0.75 -7.50 12.87
C PHE A 28 -0.69 -7.00 12.68
N PHE A 29 -1.52 -7.19 13.71
CA PHE A 29 -2.86 -6.58 13.81
C PHE A 29 -2.93 -5.52 14.92
N ASP A 30 -1.81 -5.23 15.60
CA ASP A 30 -1.76 -4.23 16.66
C ASP A 30 -1.77 -2.80 16.10
N PHE A 31 -2.77 -2.02 16.50
CA PHE A 31 -2.94 -0.63 16.10
C PHE A 31 -1.68 0.23 16.37
N ARG A 32 -1.01 0.01 17.50
CA ARG A 32 0.19 0.76 17.92
C ARG A 32 1.38 0.51 17.00
N ILE A 33 1.63 -0.77 16.68
CA ILE A 33 2.72 -1.19 15.79
C ILE A 33 2.47 -0.62 14.40
N LEU A 34 1.22 -0.71 13.95
CA LEU A 34 0.81 -0.24 12.64
C LEU A 34 0.95 1.29 12.51
N LEU A 35 0.56 2.05 13.54
CA LEU A 35 0.75 3.50 13.59
C LEU A 35 2.24 3.87 13.54
N PHE A 36 3.10 3.13 14.25
CA PHE A 36 4.54 3.34 14.20
C PHE A 36 5.12 3.10 12.81
N ILE A 37 4.72 2.02 12.13
CA ILE A 37 5.14 1.71 10.76
C ILE A 37 4.62 2.78 9.78
N PHE A 38 3.37 3.24 9.95
CA PHE A 38 2.82 4.33 9.15
C PHE A 38 3.64 5.62 9.28
N MET A 39 4.00 6.00 10.51
CA MET A 39 4.83 7.19 10.75
C MET A 39 6.20 7.08 10.10
N ILE A 40 6.84 5.90 10.15
CA ILE A 40 8.09 5.64 9.42
C ILE A 40 7.89 5.82 7.91
N GLY A 41 6.78 5.31 7.37
CA GLY A 41 6.42 5.48 5.97
C GLY A 41 6.24 6.96 5.58
N CYS A 42 5.55 7.74 6.41
CA CYS A 42 5.37 9.18 6.20
C CYS A 42 6.69 9.95 6.22
N ILE A 43 7.60 9.61 7.15
CA ILE A 43 8.96 10.17 7.17
C ILE A 43 9.69 9.80 5.88
N GLY A 44 9.57 8.55 5.42
CA GLY A 44 10.12 8.09 4.14
C GLY A 44 9.60 8.88 2.93
N LEU A 45 8.30 9.17 2.88
CA LEU A 45 7.68 10.00 1.83
C LEU A 45 8.26 11.42 1.83
N PHE A 46 8.43 12.01 3.01
CA PHE A 46 8.99 13.34 3.17
C PHE A 46 10.43 13.39 2.68
N ILE A 47 11.24 12.40 3.07
CA ILE A 47 12.64 12.28 2.61
C ILE A 47 12.68 12.06 1.09
N ALA A 48 11.79 11.24 0.53
CA ALA A 48 11.73 10.95 -0.91
C ALA A 48 11.34 12.18 -1.78
N ARG A 49 10.87 13.28 -1.16
CA ARG A 49 10.42 14.51 -1.84
C ARG A 49 9.41 14.26 -2.95
N ILE A 50 8.48 13.32 -2.71
CA ILE A 50 7.41 13.03 -3.66
C ILE A 50 6.44 14.24 -3.65
N PRO A 51 5.99 14.72 -4.83
CA PRO A 51 5.10 15.87 -4.90
C PRO A 51 3.79 15.59 -4.15
N PHE A 52 3.48 16.44 -3.17
CA PHE A 52 2.33 16.29 -2.27
C PHE A 52 1.01 16.08 -3.00
N ARG A 53 0.82 16.75 -4.15
CA ARG A 53 -0.37 16.59 -5.00
C ARG A 53 -0.62 15.13 -5.41
N LYS A 54 0.43 14.36 -5.72
CA LYS A 54 0.29 12.95 -6.11
C LYS A 54 -0.06 12.09 -4.90
N ILE A 55 0.52 12.40 -3.74
CA ILE A 55 0.21 11.73 -2.47
C ILE A 55 -1.27 11.95 -2.12
N CYS A 56 -1.76 13.18 -2.18
CA CYS A 56 -3.16 13.50 -1.88
C CYS A 56 -4.14 12.77 -2.79
N ILE A 57 -3.88 12.71 -4.11
CA ILE A 57 -4.79 12.01 -5.05
C ILE A 57 -4.94 10.54 -4.63
N VAL A 58 -3.81 9.85 -4.41
CA VAL A 58 -3.82 8.42 -4.03
C VAL A 58 -4.42 8.23 -2.63
N PHE A 59 -4.09 9.13 -1.69
CA PHE A 59 -4.63 9.11 -0.35
C PHE A 59 -6.15 9.29 -0.35
N THR A 60 -6.71 10.23 -1.11
CA THR A 60 -8.16 10.43 -1.21
C THR A 60 -8.86 9.20 -1.77
N VAL A 61 -8.32 8.56 -2.81
CA VAL A 61 -8.90 7.33 -3.37
C VAL A 61 -8.94 6.22 -2.33
N ILE A 62 -7.83 6.00 -1.62
CA ILE A 62 -7.73 4.94 -0.61
C ILE A 62 -8.53 5.28 0.65
N PHE A 63 -8.60 6.55 1.04
CA PHE A 63 -9.45 7.02 2.12
C PHE A 63 -10.92 6.73 1.82
N THR A 64 -11.41 7.08 0.62
CA THR A 64 -12.79 6.79 0.21
C THR A 64 -13.07 5.28 0.21
N PHE A 65 -12.14 4.48 -0.32
CA PHE A 65 -12.27 3.03 -0.30
C PHE A 65 -12.29 2.47 1.13
N SER A 66 -11.40 2.96 2.01
CA SER A 66 -11.31 2.55 3.41
C SER A 66 -12.55 2.93 4.21
N LEU A 67 -13.12 4.10 3.93
CA LEU A 67 -14.36 4.57 4.53
C LEU A 67 -15.53 3.68 4.11
N LEU A 68 -15.65 3.41 2.81
CA LEU A 68 -16.67 2.49 2.29
C LEU A 68 -16.53 1.10 2.92
N ASN A 69 -15.31 0.59 3.03
CA ASN A 69 -15.05 -0.71 3.65
C ASN A 69 -15.45 -0.72 5.13
N SER A 70 -15.07 0.31 5.89
CA SER A 70 -15.46 0.43 7.31
C SER A 70 -16.97 0.49 7.49
N VAL A 71 -17.68 1.25 6.65
CA VAL A 71 -19.15 1.30 6.65
C VAL A 71 -19.72 -0.08 6.33
N MET A 72 -19.22 -0.77 5.31
CA MET A 72 -19.68 -2.11 4.95
C MET A 72 -19.49 -3.12 6.09
N ILE A 73 -18.34 -3.11 6.78
CA ILE A 73 -18.10 -3.97 7.94
C ILE A 73 -19.13 -3.68 9.04
N LEU A 74 -19.37 -2.41 9.35
CA LEU A 74 -20.32 -2.02 10.40
C LEU A 74 -21.78 -2.38 10.05
N PHE A 75 -22.16 -2.34 8.77
CA PHE A 75 -23.51 -2.67 8.32
C PHE A 75 -23.74 -4.19 8.17
N ILE A 76 -22.77 -4.91 7.62
CA ILE A 76 -22.91 -6.34 7.29
C ILE A 76 -22.60 -7.21 8.50
N THR A 77 -21.59 -6.84 9.31
CA THR A 77 -21.18 -7.65 10.46
C THR A 77 -20.81 -6.79 11.67
N PRO A 78 -21.83 -6.18 12.32
CA PRO A 78 -21.64 -5.21 13.41
C PRO A 78 -21.00 -5.78 14.68
N THR A 79 -21.02 -7.10 14.87
CA THR A 79 -20.47 -7.81 16.03
C THR A 79 -19.15 -8.54 15.75
N HIS A 80 -18.57 -8.40 14.54
CA HIS A 80 -17.37 -9.16 14.16
C HIS A 80 -16.17 -8.90 15.08
N GLY A 81 -15.97 -7.67 15.53
CA GLY A 81 -14.87 -7.37 16.45
C GLY A 81 -15.03 -8.04 17.82
N SER A 82 -16.28 -8.21 18.26
CA SER A 82 -16.59 -8.86 19.53
C SER A 82 -16.42 -10.38 19.47
N GLU A 83 -16.68 -10.99 18.31
CA GLU A 83 -16.37 -12.40 18.06
C GLU A 83 -14.86 -12.65 18.09
N LEU A 84 -14.06 -11.73 17.55
CA LEU A 84 -12.60 -11.83 17.50
C LEU A 84 -11.93 -11.57 18.86
N THR A 85 -12.55 -10.74 19.70
CA THR A 85 -11.98 -10.28 20.98
C THR A 85 -12.59 -11.00 22.18
N GLU A 86 -13.61 -11.85 21.97
CA GLU A 86 -14.46 -12.48 23.00
C GLU A 86 -15.04 -11.50 24.03
N SER A 87 -15.05 -10.20 23.70
CA SER A 87 -15.50 -9.11 24.55
C SER A 87 -16.61 -8.35 23.83
N TYR A 88 -17.68 -8.06 24.57
CA TYR A 88 -18.87 -7.42 24.03
C TYR A 88 -19.10 -6.10 24.75
N THR A 89 -18.73 -5.00 24.10
CA THR A 89 -19.08 -3.66 24.57
C THR A 89 -19.93 -2.95 23.53
N SER A 90 -21.21 -2.74 23.85
CA SER A 90 -22.14 -2.04 22.98
C SER A 90 -21.76 -0.57 22.87
N PHE A 91 -21.62 -0.08 21.63
CA PHE A 91 -21.36 1.33 21.36
C PHE A 91 -22.63 2.04 20.91
N LEU A 92 -23.29 1.50 19.88
CA LEU A 92 -24.45 2.12 19.27
C LEU A 92 -25.46 1.06 18.84
N HIS A 93 -26.70 1.19 19.31
CA HIS A 93 -27.81 0.38 18.83
C HIS A 93 -28.44 1.05 17.60
N ILE A 94 -28.29 0.43 16.44
CA ILE A 94 -28.99 0.80 15.21
C ILE A 94 -30.07 -0.25 14.97
N GLY A 95 -31.23 -0.12 15.61
CA GLY A 95 -32.47 -0.87 15.34
C GLY A 95 -32.35 -2.39 15.15
N TYR A 96 -31.85 -2.81 13.99
CA TYR A 96 -31.57 -4.20 13.61
C TYR A 96 -30.27 -4.78 14.18
N ALA A 97 -29.28 -3.95 14.56
CA ALA A 97 -28.01 -4.43 15.08
C ALA A 97 -27.30 -3.48 16.06
N THR A 98 -26.50 -4.06 16.94
CA THR A 98 -25.65 -3.34 17.90
C THR A 98 -24.24 -3.25 17.35
N ILE A 99 -23.78 -2.05 17.00
CA ILE A 99 -22.37 -1.80 16.72
C ILE A 99 -21.62 -1.88 18.04
N THR A 100 -20.56 -2.69 18.06
CA THR A 100 -19.69 -2.82 19.23
C THR A 100 -18.43 -1.96 19.08
N TYR A 101 -17.83 -1.55 20.21
CA TYR A 101 -16.57 -0.80 20.18
C TYR A 101 -15.44 -1.62 19.56
N GLU A 102 -15.45 -2.95 19.76
CA GLU A 102 -14.44 -3.83 19.20
C GLU A 102 -14.50 -3.84 17.67
N THR A 103 -15.70 -3.84 17.08
CA THR A 103 -15.87 -3.76 15.62
C THR A 103 -15.43 -2.40 15.07
N LEU A 104 -15.72 -1.31 15.79
CA LEU A 104 -15.23 0.02 15.41
C LEU A 104 -13.69 0.09 15.46
N PHE A 105 -13.08 -0.47 16.50
CA PHE A 105 -11.63 -0.54 16.65
C PHE A 105 -10.99 -1.43 15.57
N TYR A 106 -11.63 -2.55 15.24
CA TYR A 106 -11.23 -3.42 14.14
C TYR A 106 -11.27 -2.68 12.80
N ALA A 107 -12.37 -1.99 12.48
CA ALA A 107 -12.51 -1.22 11.25
C ALA A 107 -11.49 -0.08 11.16
N ALA A 108 -11.21 0.60 12.28
CA ALA A 108 -10.17 1.62 12.37
C ALA A 108 -8.76 1.03 12.16
N THR A 109 -8.48 -0.13 12.74
CA THR A 109 -7.21 -0.84 12.57
C THR A 109 -7.00 -1.29 11.13
N LEU A 110 -8.04 -1.86 10.50
CA LEU A 110 -8.00 -2.24 9.10
C LEU A 110 -7.81 -1.02 8.18
N SER A 111 -8.47 0.10 8.49
CA SER A 111 -8.27 1.36 7.77
C SER A 111 -6.82 1.85 7.88
N LEU A 112 -6.26 1.80 9.09
CA LEU A 112 -4.86 2.13 9.32
C LEU A 112 -3.92 1.18 8.56
N LYS A 113 -4.31 -0.08 8.30
CA LYS A 113 -3.50 -0.99 7.48
C LYS A 113 -3.40 -0.45 6.07
N TYR A 114 -4.52 -0.09 5.46
CA TYR A 114 -4.50 0.50 4.13
C TYR A 114 -3.65 1.78 4.07
N PHE A 115 -3.75 2.64 5.08
CA PHE A 115 -2.90 3.84 5.15
C PHE A 115 -1.42 3.53 5.37
N THR A 116 -1.09 2.45 6.08
CA THR A 116 0.30 2.04 6.30
C THR A 116 0.98 1.56 5.02
N LEU A 117 0.25 0.87 4.13
CA LEU A 117 0.80 0.39 2.85
C LEU A 117 1.09 1.54 1.86
N LEU A 118 0.30 2.61 1.93
CA LEU A 118 0.39 3.77 1.02
C LEU A 118 1.80 4.35 0.89
N PRO A 119 2.45 4.83 1.97
CA PRO A 119 3.75 5.49 1.88
C PRO A 119 4.81 4.60 1.24
N PHE A 120 4.91 3.33 1.66
CA PHE A 120 5.92 2.42 1.10
C PHE A 120 5.68 2.15 -0.38
N THR A 121 4.42 1.96 -0.78
CA THR A 121 4.04 1.76 -2.18
C THR A 121 4.40 2.97 -3.03
N LEU A 122 4.09 4.18 -2.55
CA LEU A 122 4.41 5.42 -3.25
C LEU A 122 5.93 5.65 -3.35
N ILE A 123 6.68 5.43 -2.26
CA ILE A 123 8.15 5.52 -2.28
C ILE A 123 8.70 4.56 -3.33
N PHE A 124 8.21 3.32 -3.35
CA PHE A 124 8.68 2.31 -4.28
C PHE A 124 8.39 2.69 -5.74
N ILE A 125 7.15 3.05 -6.07
CA ILE A 125 6.72 3.40 -7.44
C ILE A 125 7.43 4.67 -7.95
N TYR A 126 7.55 5.71 -7.12
CA TYR A 126 8.06 7.00 -7.59
C TYR A 126 9.59 7.13 -7.53
N THR A 127 10.29 6.28 -6.78
CA THR A 127 11.75 6.37 -6.64
C THR A 127 12.51 5.23 -7.32
N THR A 128 11.81 4.25 -7.89
CA THR A 128 12.42 3.08 -8.54
C THR A 128 12.09 3.06 -10.02
N ASP A 129 13.12 2.96 -10.85
CA ASP A 129 12.96 2.75 -12.29
C ASP A 129 12.60 1.29 -12.57
N PRO A 130 11.59 1.01 -13.42
CA PRO A 130 11.10 -0.36 -13.66
C PRO A 130 12.17 -1.26 -14.28
N SER A 131 13.02 -0.75 -15.16
CA SER A 131 14.12 -1.53 -15.74
C SER A 131 15.19 -1.85 -14.69
N LYS A 132 15.54 -0.87 -13.84
CA LYS A 132 16.44 -1.12 -12.69
C LYS A 132 15.84 -2.13 -11.72
N PHE A 133 14.54 -2.05 -11.42
CA PHE A 133 13.83 -3.02 -10.59
C PHE A 133 13.99 -4.45 -11.12
N VAL A 134 13.76 -4.66 -12.42
CA VAL A 134 13.92 -5.98 -13.05
C VAL A 134 15.37 -6.44 -12.99
N SER A 135 16.35 -5.57 -13.22
CA SER A 135 17.77 -5.91 -13.06
C SER A 135 18.15 -6.28 -11.62
N SER A 136 17.43 -5.78 -10.62
CA SER A 136 17.60 -6.20 -9.23
C SER A 136 16.98 -7.57 -8.93
N LEU A 137 15.95 -8.01 -9.67
CA LEU A 137 15.35 -9.34 -9.50
C LEU A 137 16.32 -10.47 -9.88
N SER A 138 17.18 -10.27 -10.89
CA SER A 138 18.21 -11.27 -11.22
C SER A 138 19.24 -11.46 -10.11
N LYS A 139 19.48 -10.44 -9.25
CA LYS A 139 20.33 -10.57 -8.06
C LYS A 139 19.69 -11.48 -6.99
N PHE A 140 18.35 -11.61 -6.96
CA PHE A 140 17.59 -12.43 -6.00
C PHE A 140 17.41 -13.90 -6.43
N ARG A 141 18.31 -14.44 -7.28
CA ARG A 141 18.25 -15.81 -7.83
C ARG A 141 16.97 -16.13 -8.61
N ILE A 142 16.21 -15.12 -9.04
CA ILE A 142 15.07 -15.33 -9.94
C ILE A 142 15.61 -15.79 -11.30
N HIS A 143 14.97 -16.78 -11.91
CA HIS A 143 15.40 -17.35 -13.18
C HIS A 143 15.61 -16.28 -14.24
N TYR A 144 16.77 -16.33 -14.91
CA TYR A 144 17.17 -15.36 -15.94
C TYR A 144 16.11 -15.18 -17.03
N LYS A 145 15.45 -16.26 -17.44
CA LYS A 145 14.37 -16.23 -18.46
C LYS A 145 13.22 -15.31 -18.07
N ILE A 146 12.82 -15.30 -16.80
CA ILE A 146 11.74 -14.45 -16.29
C ILE A 146 12.17 -12.98 -16.35
N THR A 147 13.36 -12.69 -15.84
CA THR A 147 13.93 -11.33 -15.83
C THR A 147 14.09 -10.79 -17.26
N TYR A 148 14.56 -11.62 -18.19
CA TYR A 148 14.71 -11.26 -19.60
C TYR A 148 13.38 -10.97 -20.28
N ALA A 149 12.37 -11.83 -20.06
CA ALA A 149 11.03 -11.63 -20.61
C ALA A 149 10.38 -10.32 -20.13
N ILE A 150 10.51 -10.00 -18.83
CA ILE A 150 9.97 -8.76 -18.27
C ILE A 150 10.69 -7.54 -18.87
N ASN A 151 12.03 -7.58 -19.02
CA ASN A 151 12.78 -6.49 -19.63
C ASN A 151 12.34 -6.21 -21.07
N ILE A 152 12.11 -7.26 -21.86
CA ILE A 152 11.58 -7.13 -23.21
C ILE A 152 10.17 -6.50 -23.17
N ALA A 153 9.28 -7.02 -22.33
CA ALA A 153 7.92 -6.50 -22.22
C ALA A 153 7.91 -5.01 -21.85
N LEU A 154 8.70 -4.60 -20.84
CA LEU A 154 8.82 -3.21 -20.43
C LEU A 154 9.31 -2.29 -21.57
N ARG A 155 10.19 -2.80 -22.43
CA ARG A 155 10.69 -2.05 -23.60
C ARG A 155 9.61 -1.85 -24.67
N TYR A 156 8.70 -2.81 -24.86
CA TYR A 156 7.63 -2.74 -25.86
C TYR A 156 6.37 -2.01 -25.39
N ILE A 157 6.14 -1.84 -24.09
CA ILE A 157 4.97 -1.10 -23.57
C ILE A 157 4.84 0.31 -24.19
N PRO A 158 5.90 1.15 -24.26
CA PRO A 158 5.82 2.46 -24.89
C PRO A 158 5.45 2.41 -26.37
N ASP A 159 6.02 1.44 -27.11
CA ASP A 159 5.76 1.27 -28.54
C ASP A 159 4.28 0.92 -28.77
N ILE A 160 3.74 -0.05 -28.02
CA ILE A 160 2.32 -0.43 -28.07
C ILE A 160 1.41 0.75 -27.69
N GLN A 161 1.78 1.53 -26.67
CA GLN A 161 1.02 2.74 -26.30
C GLN A 161 1.03 3.79 -27.41
N SER A 162 2.12 3.91 -28.17
CA SER A 162 2.23 4.84 -29.30
C SER A 162 1.36 4.38 -30.48
N GLU A 163 1.41 3.10 -30.81
CA GLU A 163 0.62 2.50 -31.90
C GLU A 163 -0.88 2.58 -31.60
N TYR A 164 -1.29 2.28 -30.37
CA TYR A 164 -2.68 2.42 -29.94
C TYR A 164 -3.20 3.86 -30.09
N LYS A 165 -2.37 4.87 -29.80
CA LYS A 165 -2.74 6.29 -29.99
C LYS A 165 -2.91 6.65 -31.46
N VAL A 166 -2.11 6.05 -32.34
CA VAL A 166 -2.23 6.24 -33.80
C VAL A 166 -3.49 5.58 -34.34
N ILE A 167 -3.82 4.36 -33.92
CA ILE A 167 -5.01 3.63 -34.40
C ILE A 167 -6.32 4.23 -33.86
N LYS A 168 -6.29 4.78 -32.64
CA LYS A 168 -7.47 5.43 -32.04
C LYS A 168 -7.86 6.73 -32.75
N HIS A 169 -6.92 7.36 -33.45
CA HIS A 169 -7.11 8.60 -34.19
C HIS A 169 -7.46 8.35 -35.65
#